data_AF-A0A840BFM3-F1
#
_entry.id   AF-A0A840BFM3-F1
#
_cell.length_a   1.000
_cell.length_b   1.000
_cell.length_c   1.000
_cell.angle_alpha   90.00
_cell.angle_beta   90.00
_cell.angle_gamma   90.00
#
_symmetry.space_group_name_H-M   'P 1'
#
loop_
_entity.id
_entity.type
_entity.pdbx_description
1 polymer ?
#
loop_
_entity_poly.entity_id
_entity_poly.type
_entity_poly.pdbx_seq_one_letter_code
_entity_poly.pdbx_strand_id
1 'polypeptide(L)'
;MTGILVFDLVAVPDIAGLRHVYELDPALTDHEVAEYAQQKQRAVSGDDTLPSHLRRIVEISCVWLGDGTAELISLAEADGSEGRLVQRFFDLVNARQPLLVAWDALAGALPVLRYRALLARARFPVFHDLASIARRVGFAERELASGALLPCVDLGQMMAGGNDASRSTLDHLLKLTVSSDSAVVPDLALQLAWAGGDLAKIRVTNERRAVGAFALFLRLQHARGLMSESALASGEDLVRTIFPDDNCYARSQS
;
A
#
# COMPACT_ATOMS: atom_id res chain seq x y z
N MET A 1 13.61 18.07 -8.43
CA MET A 1 12.95 17.97 -7.10
C MET A 1 12.93 16.50 -6.68
N THR A 2 12.98 16.16 -5.40
CA THR A 2 12.77 14.75 -4.99
C THR A 2 11.27 14.46 -5.08
N GLY A 3 10.87 13.47 -5.88
CA GLY A 3 9.46 13.12 -6.02
C GLY A 3 8.95 12.29 -4.84
N ILE A 4 7.63 12.17 -4.77
CA ILE A 4 6.92 11.37 -3.76
C ILE A 4 6.31 10.18 -4.49
N LEU A 5 6.39 8.99 -3.88
CA LEU A 5 5.70 7.80 -4.37
C LEU A 5 4.82 7.28 -3.24
N VAL A 6 3.52 7.54 -3.36
CA VAL A 6 2.53 6.95 -2.46
C VAL A 6 2.17 5.58 -2.99
N PHE A 7 2.13 4.55 -2.16
CA PHE A 7 1.77 3.21 -2.63
C PHE A 7 0.89 2.45 -1.65
N ASP A 8 0.16 1.47 -2.19
CA ASP A 8 -0.48 0.39 -1.44
C ASP A 8 -0.20 -0.95 -2.14
N LEU A 9 -0.35 -2.07 -1.43
CA LEU A 9 -0.23 -3.40 -2.03
C LEU A 9 -1.31 -4.34 -1.55
N VAL A 10 -1.69 -5.27 -2.43
CA VAL A 10 -2.57 -6.38 -2.09
C VAL A 10 -1.74 -7.64 -1.92
N ALA A 11 -1.89 -8.27 -0.75
CA ALA A 11 -1.27 -9.55 -0.45
C ALA A 11 -2.29 -10.57 0.02
N VAL A 12 -2.25 -11.75 -0.60
CA VAL A 12 -3.14 -12.91 -0.38
C VAL A 12 -2.36 -14.09 0.23
N PRO A 13 -3.02 -15.13 0.74
CA PRO A 13 -2.33 -16.34 1.23
C PRO A 13 -1.38 -16.94 0.16
N ASP A 14 -0.13 -17.23 0.54
CA ASP A 14 0.81 -17.96 -0.32
C ASP A 14 0.51 -19.46 -0.22
N ILE A 15 -0.40 -19.97 -1.05
CA ILE A 15 -0.84 -21.36 -0.98
C ILE A 15 0.32 -22.36 -1.13
N ALA A 16 1.23 -22.11 -2.06
CA ALA A 16 2.39 -22.97 -2.26
C ALA A 16 3.32 -22.94 -1.03
N GLY A 17 3.58 -21.73 -0.50
CA GLY A 17 4.35 -21.56 0.73
C GLY A 17 3.71 -22.22 1.94
N LEU A 18 2.39 -22.09 2.09
CA LEU A 18 1.62 -22.69 3.18
C LEU A 18 1.67 -24.21 3.16
N ARG A 19 1.49 -24.84 1.98
CA ARG A 19 1.64 -26.30 1.83
C ARG A 19 3.03 -26.76 2.26
N HIS A 20 4.05 -26.01 1.86
CA HIS A 20 5.43 -26.36 2.18
C HIS A 20 5.75 -26.19 3.68
N VAL A 21 5.37 -25.06 4.27
CA VAL A 21 5.69 -24.73 5.67
C VAL A 21 4.92 -25.59 6.67
N TYR A 22 3.69 -25.98 6.33
CA TYR A 22 2.83 -26.78 7.21
C TYR A 22 2.74 -28.25 6.81
N GLU A 23 3.54 -28.70 5.83
CA GLU A 23 3.59 -30.09 5.37
C GLU A 23 2.19 -30.64 5.03
N LEU A 24 1.37 -29.81 4.39
CA LEU A 24 -0.03 -30.14 4.11
C LEU A 24 -0.16 -31.11 2.95
N ASP A 25 -1.17 -31.97 3.01
CA ASP A 25 -1.47 -32.94 1.96
C ASP A 25 -1.67 -32.23 0.60
N PRO A 26 -0.93 -32.62 -0.46
CA PRO A 26 -1.13 -32.11 -1.80
C PRO A 26 -2.55 -32.28 -2.35
N ALA A 27 -3.32 -33.24 -1.83
CA ALA A 27 -4.72 -33.49 -2.23
C ALA A 27 -5.71 -32.43 -1.72
N LEU A 28 -5.34 -31.65 -0.69
CA LEU A 28 -6.18 -30.55 -0.22
C LEU A 28 -6.34 -29.51 -1.32
N THR A 29 -7.51 -28.88 -1.41
CA THR A 29 -7.75 -27.73 -2.28
C THR A 29 -7.05 -26.46 -1.75
N ASP A 30 -6.85 -25.47 -2.62
CA ASP A 30 -6.23 -24.21 -2.22
C ASP A 30 -7.06 -23.45 -1.18
N HIS A 31 -8.39 -23.59 -1.25
CA HIS A 31 -9.30 -23.05 -0.24
C HIS A 31 -9.08 -23.71 1.13
N GLU A 32 -8.99 -25.04 1.18
CA GLU A 32 -8.73 -25.77 2.43
C GLU A 32 -7.37 -25.42 3.04
N VAL A 33 -6.35 -25.20 2.21
CA VAL A 33 -5.04 -24.74 2.68
C VAL A 33 -5.10 -23.34 3.30
N ALA A 34 -5.80 -22.40 2.65
CA ALA A 34 -5.98 -21.05 3.17
C ALA A 34 -6.76 -21.06 4.49
N GLU A 35 -7.87 -21.79 4.54
CA GLU A 35 -8.71 -21.97 5.74
C GLU A 35 -7.92 -22.59 6.89
N TYR A 36 -7.16 -23.66 6.65
CA TYR A 36 -6.30 -24.26 7.66
C TYR A 36 -5.33 -23.23 8.27
N ALA A 37 -4.67 -22.45 7.41
CA ALA A 37 -3.69 -21.46 7.84
C ALA A 37 -4.35 -20.34 8.66
N GLN A 38 -5.52 -19.86 8.24
CA GLN A 38 -6.27 -18.81 8.94
C GLN A 38 -6.81 -19.31 10.28
N GLN A 39 -7.36 -20.52 10.34
CA GLN A 39 -7.82 -21.13 11.60
C GLN A 39 -6.66 -21.30 12.60
N LYS A 40 -5.50 -21.75 12.11
CA LYS A 40 -4.28 -21.85 12.91
C LYS A 40 -3.84 -20.48 13.45
N GLN A 41 -3.89 -19.44 12.62
CA GLN A 41 -3.54 -18.08 13.02
C GLN A 41 -4.53 -17.51 14.04
N ARG A 42 -5.84 -17.75 13.86
CA ARG A 42 -6.91 -17.33 14.77
C ARG A 42 -6.73 -17.94 16.16
N ALA A 43 -6.31 -19.20 16.23
CA ALA A 43 -6.01 -19.88 17.49
C ALA A 43 -4.80 -19.28 18.24
N VAL A 44 -3.84 -18.66 17.51
CA VAL A 44 -2.63 -18.07 18.09
C VAL A 44 -2.80 -16.60 18.44
N SER A 45 -3.44 -15.83 17.56
CA SER A 45 -3.47 -14.35 17.62
C SER A 45 -4.85 -13.76 17.88
N GLY A 46 -5.92 -14.54 17.71
CA GLY A 46 -7.30 -14.07 17.79
C GLY A 46 -7.86 -13.52 16.47
N ASP A 47 -7.06 -13.44 15.40
CA ASP A 47 -7.50 -12.98 14.08
C ASP A 47 -6.95 -13.84 12.92
N ASP A 48 -7.43 -13.57 11.70
CA ASP A 48 -7.11 -14.36 10.48
C ASP A 48 -5.89 -13.83 9.70
N THR A 49 -5.22 -12.80 10.22
CA THR A 49 -4.13 -12.12 9.52
C THR A 49 -2.89 -12.99 9.51
N LEU A 50 -2.67 -13.67 8.37
CA LEU A 50 -1.50 -14.53 8.20
C LEU A 50 -0.19 -13.76 8.42
N PRO A 51 0.83 -14.41 9.04
CA PRO A 51 2.17 -13.86 9.16
C PRO A 51 2.71 -13.40 7.80
N SER A 52 3.46 -12.29 7.78
CA SER A 52 3.87 -11.62 6.53
C SER A 52 4.66 -12.50 5.55
N HIS A 53 5.38 -13.51 6.06
CA HIS A 53 6.14 -14.46 5.24
C HIS A 53 5.28 -15.55 4.58
N LEU A 54 4.04 -15.74 5.03
CA LEU A 54 3.05 -16.68 4.47
C LEU A 54 2.02 -16.01 3.56
N ARG A 55 2.29 -14.76 3.20
CA ARG A 55 1.48 -13.96 2.27
C ARG A 55 2.31 -13.69 1.03
N ARG A 56 1.65 -13.67 -0.13
CA ARG A 56 2.25 -13.29 -1.42
C ARG A 56 1.61 -12.02 -1.94
N ILE A 57 2.35 -11.24 -2.71
CA ILE A 57 1.89 -10.01 -3.34
C ILE A 57 1.31 -10.33 -4.72
N VAL A 58 0.14 -9.77 -5.01
CA VAL A 58 -0.54 -9.95 -6.30
C VAL A 58 -0.70 -8.64 -7.07
N GLU A 59 -0.66 -7.51 -6.38
CA GLU A 59 -0.80 -6.18 -6.99
C GLU A 59 -0.09 -5.13 -6.11
N ILE A 60 0.59 -4.17 -6.74
CA ILE A 60 1.09 -2.95 -6.12
C ILE A 60 0.64 -1.75 -6.97
N SER A 61 -0.08 -0.82 -6.36
CA SER A 61 -0.49 0.43 -6.98
C SER A 61 0.22 1.60 -6.35
N CYS A 62 0.70 2.52 -7.19
CA CYS A 62 1.49 3.66 -6.79
C CYS A 62 0.97 4.95 -7.44
N VAL A 63 0.94 6.04 -6.68
CA VAL A 63 0.82 7.40 -7.22
C VAL A 63 2.17 8.09 -7.09
N TRP A 64 2.78 8.37 -8.23
CA TRP A 64 3.97 9.22 -8.30
C TRP A 64 3.56 10.68 -8.39
N LEU A 65 4.22 11.54 -7.61
CA LEU A 65 4.17 12.99 -7.75
C LEU A 65 5.59 13.52 -7.95
N GLY A 66 5.85 14.11 -9.12
CA GLY A 66 7.16 14.68 -9.46
C GLY A 66 7.07 15.65 -10.63
N ASP A 67 7.92 16.67 -10.61
CA ASP A 67 8.04 17.69 -11.67
C ASP A 67 6.69 18.35 -12.04
N GLY A 68 5.83 18.54 -11.05
CA GLY A 68 4.49 19.15 -11.21
C GLY A 68 3.43 18.23 -11.82
N THR A 69 3.75 16.95 -12.04
CA THR A 69 2.83 15.95 -12.62
C THR A 69 2.58 14.80 -11.64
N ALA A 70 1.38 14.23 -11.73
CA ALA A 70 1.02 13.01 -11.02
C ALA A 70 0.75 11.87 -12.01
N GLU A 71 1.18 10.66 -11.66
CA GLU A 71 1.02 9.46 -12.49
C GLU A 71 0.60 8.28 -11.62
N LEU A 72 -0.50 7.62 -11.99
CA LEU A 72 -0.92 6.34 -11.41
C LEU A 72 -0.22 5.19 -12.13
N ILE A 73 0.47 4.36 -11.36
CA ILE A 73 1.24 3.21 -11.86
C ILE A 73 0.79 1.98 -11.10
N SER A 74 0.29 0.97 -11.82
CA SER A 74 -0.11 -0.31 -11.23
C SER A 74 0.75 -1.45 -11.75
N LEU A 75 1.20 -2.30 -10.85
CA LEU A 75 2.06 -3.45 -11.09
C LEU A 75 1.31 -4.69 -10.63
N ALA A 76 0.80 -5.47 -11.58
CA ALA A 76 0.01 -6.66 -11.27
C ALA A 76 0.80 -7.94 -11.58
N GLU A 77 0.55 -8.99 -10.81
CA GLU A 77 1.09 -10.32 -11.09
C GLU A 77 0.53 -10.85 -12.41
N ALA A 78 -0.65 -10.42 -12.84
CA ALA A 78 -1.19 -10.72 -14.17
C ALA A 78 -0.19 -10.44 -15.32
N ASP A 79 0.74 -9.50 -15.12
CA ASP A 79 1.75 -9.10 -16.10
C ASP A 79 3.08 -9.90 -15.99
N GLY A 80 3.16 -10.92 -15.13
CA GLY A 80 4.37 -11.74 -14.93
C GLY A 80 4.34 -12.68 -13.72
N SER A 81 5.51 -12.93 -13.13
CA SER A 81 5.59 -13.59 -11.83
C SER A 81 5.59 -12.56 -10.71
N GLU A 82 5.22 -12.94 -9.49
CA GLU A 82 5.37 -12.06 -8.31
C GLU A 82 6.80 -11.52 -8.18
N GLY A 83 7.82 -12.35 -8.41
CA GLY A 83 9.21 -11.88 -8.35
C GLY A 83 9.50 -10.76 -9.34
N ARG A 84 8.90 -10.81 -10.54
CA ARG A 84 9.00 -9.72 -11.54
C ARG A 84 8.24 -8.47 -11.10
N LEU A 85 7.05 -8.62 -10.51
CA LEU A 85 6.29 -7.51 -9.93
C LEU A 85 7.11 -6.79 -8.85
N VAL A 86 7.68 -7.55 -7.91
CA VAL A 86 8.50 -6.99 -6.81
C VAL A 86 9.75 -6.30 -7.36
N GLN A 87 10.43 -6.90 -8.35
CA GLN A 87 11.59 -6.28 -8.98
C GLN A 87 11.21 -4.97 -9.69
N ARG A 88 10.10 -4.93 -10.45
CA ARG A 88 9.63 -3.70 -11.12
C ARG A 88 9.33 -2.58 -10.13
N PHE A 89 8.79 -2.90 -8.96
CA PHE A 89 8.58 -1.91 -7.91
C PHE A 89 9.91 -1.32 -7.43
N PHE A 90 10.92 -2.15 -7.14
CA PHE A 90 12.23 -1.63 -6.75
C PHE A 90 12.97 -0.90 -7.87
N ASP A 91 12.82 -1.32 -9.12
CA ASP A 91 13.37 -0.61 -10.27
C ASP A 91 12.77 0.81 -10.37
N LEU A 92 11.46 0.95 -10.14
CA LEU A 92 10.77 2.24 -10.07
C LEU A 92 11.34 3.11 -8.92
N VAL A 93 11.49 2.54 -7.72
CA VAL A 93 12.07 3.25 -6.58
C VAL A 93 13.51 3.66 -6.85
N ASN A 94 14.32 2.78 -7.44
CA ASN A 94 15.72 3.05 -7.71
C ASN A 94 15.90 4.11 -8.81
N ALA A 95 15.05 4.08 -9.85
CA ALA A 95 15.10 5.03 -10.95
C ALA A 95 14.65 6.43 -10.52
N ARG A 96 13.62 6.54 -9.68
CA ARG A 96 13.02 7.82 -9.30
C ARG A 96 13.52 8.38 -7.97
N GLN A 97 14.15 7.55 -7.14
CA GLN A 97 14.60 7.88 -5.78
C GLN A 97 13.56 8.67 -4.95
N PRO A 98 12.29 8.22 -4.88
CA PRO A 98 11.23 8.94 -4.17
C PRO A 98 11.43 8.96 -2.66
N LEU A 99 10.74 9.90 -1.99
CA LEU A 99 10.21 9.59 -0.66
C LEU A 99 9.01 8.65 -0.81
N LEU A 100 9.08 7.50 -0.14
CA LEU A 100 7.94 6.58 -0.07
C LEU A 100 6.96 6.99 1.03
N VAL A 101 5.69 6.91 0.70
CA VAL A 101 4.58 7.19 1.61
C VAL A 101 3.55 6.09 1.46
N ALA A 102 2.96 5.63 2.55
CA ALA A 102 1.88 4.65 2.51
C ALA A 102 1.03 4.72 3.78
N TRP A 103 -0.13 4.08 3.75
CA TRP A 103 -0.98 3.92 4.92
C TRP A 103 -0.71 2.57 5.59
N ASP A 104 -0.32 2.57 6.86
CA ASP A 104 -0.11 1.36 7.66
C ASP A 104 0.92 0.34 7.11
N ALA A 105 1.83 0.81 6.26
CA ALA A 105 2.79 -0.05 5.59
C ALA A 105 3.82 -0.68 6.53
N LEU A 106 4.11 -0.08 7.69
CA LEU A 106 5.09 -0.64 8.63
C LEU A 106 4.63 -1.98 9.22
N ALA A 107 3.33 -2.08 9.55
CA ALA A 107 2.74 -3.29 10.11
C ALA A 107 2.17 -4.23 9.04
N GLY A 108 1.85 -3.71 7.85
CA GLY A 108 1.24 -4.47 6.75
C GLY A 108 2.18 -4.71 5.57
N ALA A 109 2.20 -3.76 4.64
CA ALA A 109 2.81 -3.90 3.32
C ALA A 109 4.33 -4.17 3.33
N LEU A 110 5.10 -3.40 4.10
CA LEU A 110 6.57 -3.49 4.08
C LEU A 110 7.11 -4.83 4.57
N PRO A 111 6.61 -5.42 5.68
CA PRO A 111 7.02 -6.77 6.07
C PRO A 111 6.82 -7.81 4.95
N VAL A 112 5.66 -7.81 4.28
CA VAL A 112 5.39 -8.74 3.17
C VAL A 112 6.37 -8.49 2.03
N LEU A 113 6.51 -7.24 1.60
CA LEU A 113 7.40 -6.85 0.52
C LEU A 113 8.86 -7.26 0.76
N ARG A 114 9.36 -7.14 2.00
CA ARG A 114 10.72 -7.57 2.37
C ARG A 114 10.92 -9.08 2.25
N TYR A 115 9.97 -9.88 2.74
CA TYR A 115 10.06 -11.33 2.61
C TYR A 115 9.98 -11.77 1.15
N ARG A 116 9.05 -11.21 0.38
CA ARG A 116 8.87 -11.58 -1.04
C ARG A 116 10.05 -11.14 -1.89
N ALA A 117 10.65 -9.99 -1.60
CA ALA A 117 11.91 -9.58 -2.20
C ALA A 117 13.05 -10.57 -1.97
N LEU A 118 13.21 -11.04 -0.72
CA LEU A 118 14.24 -12.01 -0.38
C LEU A 118 14.02 -13.35 -1.10
N LEU A 119 12.79 -13.87 -1.08
CA LEU A 119 12.43 -15.13 -1.75
C LEU A 119 12.61 -15.05 -3.27
N ALA A 120 12.27 -13.91 -3.88
CA ALA A 120 12.45 -13.65 -5.31
C ALA A 120 13.89 -13.32 -5.71
N ARG A 121 14.82 -13.18 -4.75
CA ARG A 121 16.19 -12.68 -4.97
C ARG A 121 16.21 -11.32 -5.68
N ALA A 122 15.23 -10.48 -5.37
CA ALA A 122 15.11 -9.15 -5.94
C ALA A 122 16.26 -8.25 -5.47
N ARG A 123 16.70 -7.35 -6.36
CA ARG A 123 17.69 -6.33 -6.02
C ARG A 123 17.00 -5.18 -5.31
N PHE A 124 17.52 -4.82 -4.14
CA PHE A 124 17.00 -3.71 -3.35
C PHE A 124 17.50 -2.36 -3.86
N PRO A 125 16.69 -1.29 -3.71
CA PRO A 125 17.15 0.07 -3.96
C PRO A 125 18.25 0.46 -2.97
N VAL A 126 19.23 1.24 -3.44
CA VAL A 126 20.26 1.83 -2.59
C VAL A 126 19.86 3.27 -2.30
N PHE A 127 19.60 3.56 -1.02
CA PHE A 127 19.28 4.92 -0.60
C PHE A 127 20.52 5.60 -0.03
N HIS A 128 21.03 6.60 -0.75
CA HIS A 128 22.30 7.26 -0.41
C HIS A 128 22.16 8.38 0.65
N ASP A 129 21.00 9.05 0.75
CA ASP A 129 20.77 10.16 1.70
C ASP A 129 19.27 10.33 2.05
N LEU A 130 18.76 9.42 2.87
CA LEU A 130 17.35 9.39 3.30
C LEU A 130 16.95 10.61 4.13
N ALA A 131 17.86 11.09 4.97
CA ALA A 131 17.61 12.25 5.82
C ALA A 131 17.40 13.51 4.98
N SER A 132 18.16 13.70 3.89
CA SER A 132 17.94 14.79 2.93
C SER A 132 16.63 14.62 2.17
N ILE A 133 16.28 13.41 1.73
CA ILE A 133 15.01 13.11 1.05
C ILE A 133 13.81 13.46 1.94
N ALA A 134 13.80 13.01 3.20
CA ALA A 134 12.73 13.31 4.15
C ALA A 134 12.62 14.81 4.46
N ARG A 135 13.75 15.48 4.73
CA ARG A 135 13.74 16.93 5.04
C ARG A 135 13.19 17.77 3.89
N ARG A 136 13.46 17.39 2.63
CA ARG A 136 13.01 18.14 1.44
C ARG A 136 11.50 18.21 1.29
N VAL A 137 10.77 17.25 1.86
CA VAL A 137 9.30 17.24 1.86
C VAL A 137 8.71 17.45 3.26
N GLY A 138 9.54 17.97 4.18
CA GLY A 138 9.14 18.42 5.50
C GLY A 138 9.00 17.32 6.54
N PHE A 139 9.56 16.13 6.34
CA PHE A 139 9.60 15.07 7.36
C PHE A 139 10.93 15.04 8.10
N ALA A 140 10.88 14.75 9.40
CA ALA A 140 12.03 14.44 10.22
C ALA A 140 12.45 12.98 10.02
N GLU A 141 13.74 12.68 10.20
CA GLU A 141 14.27 11.31 10.03
C GLU A 141 13.59 10.28 10.93
N ARG A 142 13.18 10.67 12.14
CA ARG A 142 12.41 9.83 13.08
C ARG A 142 11.02 9.43 12.58
N GLU A 143 10.48 10.16 11.60
CA GLU A 143 9.18 9.88 10.98
C GLU A 143 9.31 8.89 9.82
N LEU A 144 10.55 8.55 9.43
CA LEU A 144 10.81 7.39 8.59
C LEU A 144 10.83 6.15 9.48
N ALA A 145 10.17 5.08 9.02
CA ALA A 145 10.38 3.76 9.60
C ALA A 145 11.86 3.33 9.43
N SER A 146 12.68 3.57 10.46
CA SER A 146 14.13 3.33 10.43
C SER A 146 14.48 1.84 10.63
N GLY A 147 15.53 1.37 9.93
CA GLY A 147 16.06 0.00 10.00
C GLY A 147 15.63 -0.96 8.87
N ALA A 148 14.92 -0.46 7.85
CA ALA A 148 14.32 -1.28 6.80
C ALA A 148 15.04 -1.19 5.45
N LEU A 149 14.96 -2.27 4.67
CA LEU A 149 15.29 -2.33 3.23
C LEU A 149 14.61 -1.22 2.40
N LEU A 150 13.56 -0.61 2.93
CA LEU A 150 12.72 0.36 2.25
C LEU A 150 12.14 1.37 3.26
N PRO A 151 12.80 2.53 3.46
CA PRO A 151 12.33 3.61 4.32
C PRO A 151 11.05 4.24 3.77
N CYS A 152 10.07 4.47 4.64
CA CYS A 152 8.74 4.95 4.26
C CYS A 152 8.18 5.84 5.38
N VAL A 153 7.42 6.86 5.00
CA VAL A 153 6.51 7.56 5.90
C VAL A 153 5.22 6.74 6.00
N ASP A 154 4.89 6.27 7.20
CA ASP A 154 3.63 5.58 7.49
C ASP A 154 2.61 6.60 8.01
N LEU A 155 1.65 6.97 7.16
CA LEU A 155 0.65 7.99 7.49
C LEU A 155 -0.26 7.57 8.64
N GLY A 156 -0.68 6.31 8.67
CA GLY A 156 -1.58 5.82 9.71
C GLY A 156 -0.91 5.79 11.09
N GLN A 157 0.36 5.38 11.16
CA GLN A 157 1.15 5.49 12.39
C GLN A 157 1.35 6.94 12.82
N MET A 158 1.61 7.85 11.88
CA MET A 158 1.77 9.26 12.17
C MET A 158 0.49 9.88 12.73
N MET A 159 -0.67 9.55 12.13
CA MET A 159 -1.98 10.02 12.60
C MET A 159 -2.36 9.43 13.96
N ALA A 160 -1.94 8.20 14.25
CA ALA A 160 -2.14 7.56 15.55
C ALA A 160 -1.30 8.21 16.67
N GLY A 161 -0.25 8.98 16.34
CA GLY A 161 0.59 9.67 17.32
C GLY A 161 1.29 8.73 18.32
N GLY A 162 1.53 7.47 17.94
CA GLY A 162 2.07 6.43 18.81
C GLY A 162 1.05 5.75 19.74
N ASN A 163 -0.24 6.07 19.63
CA ASN A 163 -1.32 5.34 20.31
C ASN A 163 -2.03 4.42 19.32
N ASP A 164 -1.69 3.13 19.32
CA ASP A 164 -2.29 2.15 18.42
C ASP A 164 -3.82 2.06 18.56
N ALA A 165 -4.39 2.37 19.73
CA ALA A 165 -5.84 2.39 19.93
C ALA A 165 -6.55 3.51 19.15
N SER A 166 -5.82 4.54 18.71
CA SER A 166 -6.32 5.64 17.88
C SER A 166 -6.06 5.42 16.39
N ARG A 167 -5.48 4.28 16.01
CA ARG A 167 -5.19 3.95 14.62
C ARG A 167 -6.48 3.68 13.85
N SER A 168 -6.62 4.31 12.68
CA SER A 168 -7.75 4.10 11.78
C SER A 168 -7.28 3.44 10.50
N THR A 169 -8.16 2.64 9.88
CA THR A 169 -7.89 2.09 8.55
C THR A 169 -8.08 3.18 7.50
N LEU A 170 -7.29 3.09 6.43
CA LEU A 170 -7.43 3.97 5.27
C LEU A 170 -8.88 3.97 4.77
N ASP A 171 -9.45 2.78 4.63
CA ASP A 171 -10.81 2.53 4.18
C ASP A 171 -11.87 3.31 5.00
N HIS A 172 -11.73 3.38 6.34
CA HIS A 172 -12.63 4.18 7.17
C HIS A 172 -12.45 5.69 6.94
N LEU A 173 -11.23 6.17 6.78
CA LEU A 173 -10.99 7.58 6.49
C LEU A 173 -11.45 7.98 5.08
N LEU A 174 -11.31 7.09 4.11
CA LEU A 174 -11.83 7.32 2.77
C LEU A 174 -13.35 7.49 2.83
N LYS A 175 -14.09 6.63 3.53
CA LYS A 175 -15.54 6.82 3.76
C LYS A 175 -15.93 8.17 4.36
N LEU A 176 -15.08 8.77 5.19
CA LEU A 176 -15.34 10.08 5.80
C LEU A 176 -14.98 11.25 4.88
N THR A 177 -14.06 11.04 3.95
CA THR A 177 -13.52 12.08 3.07
C THR A 177 -14.11 12.06 1.66
N VAL A 178 -14.77 10.97 1.32
CA VAL A 178 -15.32 10.67 0.01
C VAL A 178 -16.84 10.54 0.12
N SER A 179 -17.58 11.34 -0.64
CA SER A 179 -19.06 11.33 -0.64
C SER A 179 -19.69 10.14 -1.40
N SER A 180 -18.94 9.11 -1.78
CA SER A 180 -19.45 8.00 -2.59
C SER A 180 -19.79 6.76 -1.76
N ASP A 181 -20.86 6.07 -2.17
CA ASP A 181 -21.25 4.72 -1.73
C ASP A 181 -20.26 3.63 -2.16
N SER A 182 -19.06 3.99 -2.64
CA SER A 182 -18.06 3.03 -3.08
C SER A 182 -17.57 2.24 -1.87
N ALA A 183 -18.15 1.06 -1.72
CA ALA A 183 -18.00 0.23 -0.54
C ALA A 183 -16.52 -0.07 -0.31
N VAL A 184 -16.06 0.24 0.91
CA VAL A 184 -14.81 -0.31 1.44
C VAL A 184 -14.77 -1.80 1.16
N VAL A 185 -13.76 -2.22 0.41
CA VAL A 185 -13.56 -3.62 0.06
C VAL A 185 -12.65 -4.21 1.14
N PRO A 186 -13.17 -5.04 2.05
CA PRO A 186 -12.33 -5.66 3.07
C PRO A 186 -11.34 -6.62 2.43
N ASP A 187 -10.21 -6.88 3.10
CA ASP A 187 -9.16 -7.76 2.58
C ASP A 187 -9.67 -9.18 2.27
N LEU A 188 -10.68 -9.67 3.00
CA LEU A 188 -11.36 -10.94 2.69
C LEU A 188 -12.01 -10.92 1.29
N ALA A 189 -12.63 -9.80 0.90
CA ALA A 189 -13.23 -9.68 -0.42
C ALA A 189 -12.17 -9.64 -1.54
N LEU A 190 -10.96 -9.13 -1.26
CA LEU A 190 -9.81 -9.20 -2.17
C LEU A 190 -9.26 -10.63 -2.29
N GLN A 191 -9.24 -11.39 -1.19
CA GLN A 191 -8.87 -12.80 -1.22
C GLN A 191 -9.87 -13.63 -2.03
N LEU A 192 -11.17 -13.37 -1.88
CA LEU A 192 -12.22 -14.01 -2.68
C LEU A 192 -12.12 -13.61 -4.16
N ALA A 193 -11.83 -12.34 -4.45
CA ALA A 193 -11.59 -11.88 -5.82
C ALA A 193 -10.39 -12.61 -6.45
N TRP A 194 -9.31 -12.79 -5.69
CA TRP A 194 -8.14 -13.56 -6.15
C TRP A 194 -8.49 -15.02 -6.43
N ALA A 195 -9.17 -15.69 -5.49
CA ALA A 195 -9.59 -17.08 -5.66
C ALA A 195 -10.55 -17.26 -6.85
N GLY A 196 -11.38 -16.25 -7.14
CA GLY A 196 -12.27 -16.23 -8.30
C GLY A 196 -11.63 -15.74 -9.60
N GLY A 197 -10.37 -15.31 -9.60
CA GLY A 197 -9.68 -14.77 -10.78
C GLY A 197 -10.08 -13.35 -11.19
N ASP A 198 -10.78 -12.60 -10.33
CA ASP A 198 -11.19 -11.21 -10.57
C ASP A 198 -10.05 -10.22 -10.29
N LEU A 199 -9.04 -10.24 -11.15
CA LEU A 199 -7.85 -9.39 -11.03
C LEU A 199 -8.16 -7.91 -11.27
N ALA A 200 -9.18 -7.62 -12.07
CA ALA A 200 -9.62 -6.25 -12.34
C ALA A 200 -10.15 -5.58 -11.06
N LYS A 201 -10.96 -6.29 -10.28
CA LYS A 201 -11.44 -5.79 -8.99
C LYS A 201 -10.31 -5.54 -7.99
N ILE A 202 -9.33 -6.44 -7.93
CA ILE A 202 -8.15 -6.26 -7.07
C ILE A 202 -7.42 -4.96 -7.44
N ARG A 203 -7.13 -4.80 -8.74
CA ARG A 203 -6.44 -3.62 -9.26
C ARG A 203 -7.17 -2.32 -8.97
N VAL A 204 -8.44 -2.20 -9.36
CA VAL A 204 -9.24 -0.98 -9.14
C VAL A 204 -9.35 -0.65 -7.66
N THR A 205 -9.48 -1.66 -6.80
CA THR A 205 -9.53 -1.47 -5.34
C THR A 205 -8.20 -0.93 -4.82
N ASN A 206 -7.06 -1.49 -5.25
CA ASN A 206 -5.77 -1.04 -4.76
C ASN A 206 -5.35 0.32 -5.33
N GLU A 207 -5.67 0.59 -6.61
CA GLU A 207 -5.51 1.92 -7.22
C GLU A 207 -6.26 2.98 -6.40
N ARG A 208 -7.52 2.69 -6.04
CA ARG A 208 -8.33 3.55 -5.17
C ARG A 208 -7.70 3.78 -3.80
N ARG A 209 -7.15 2.74 -3.15
CA ARG A 209 -6.43 2.89 -1.88
C ARG A 209 -5.18 3.75 -2.04
N ALA A 210 -4.36 3.52 -3.06
CA ALA A 210 -3.15 4.31 -3.31
C ALA A 210 -3.49 5.80 -3.59
N VAL A 211 -4.51 6.07 -4.41
CA VAL A 211 -5.01 7.42 -4.71
C VAL A 211 -5.61 8.07 -3.46
N GLY A 212 -6.35 7.31 -2.67
CA GLY A 212 -6.92 7.75 -1.40
C GLY A 212 -5.86 8.16 -0.39
N ALA A 213 -4.83 7.34 -0.21
CA ALA A 213 -3.68 7.66 0.64
C ALA A 213 -2.95 8.91 0.13
N PHE A 214 -2.83 9.10 -1.19
CA PHE A 214 -2.23 10.30 -1.77
C PHE A 214 -3.05 11.56 -1.49
N ALA A 215 -4.38 11.51 -1.64
CA ALA A 215 -5.24 12.64 -1.29
C ALA A 215 -5.14 13.02 0.20
N LEU A 216 -5.09 12.04 1.10
CA LEU A 216 -4.87 12.27 2.54
C LEU A 216 -3.49 12.84 2.82
N PHE A 217 -2.45 12.37 2.12
CA PHE A 217 -1.10 12.95 2.19
C PHE A 217 -1.11 14.43 1.82
N LEU A 218 -1.78 14.81 0.72
CA LEU A 218 -1.90 16.22 0.33
C LEU A 218 -2.56 17.04 1.45
N ARG A 219 -3.70 16.59 1.96
CA ARG A 219 -4.41 17.27 3.06
C ARG A 219 -3.55 17.42 4.31
N LEU A 220 -2.75 16.40 4.63
CA LEU A 220 -1.80 16.44 5.74
C LEU A 220 -0.71 17.50 5.50
N GLN A 221 -0.12 17.57 4.31
CA GLN A 221 0.89 18.59 4.00
C GLN A 221 0.32 20.01 4.08
N HIS A 222 -0.94 20.20 3.69
CA HIS A 222 -1.66 21.46 3.89
C HIS A 222 -1.86 21.78 5.37
N ALA A 223 -2.36 20.82 6.16
CA ALA A 223 -2.57 20.99 7.60
C ALA A 223 -1.27 21.33 8.36
N ARG A 224 -0.12 20.85 7.87
CA ARG A 224 1.21 21.14 8.40
C ARG A 224 1.75 22.52 7.97
N GLY A 225 1.00 23.28 7.17
CA GLY A 225 1.43 24.58 6.62
C GLY A 225 2.50 24.47 5.53
N LEU A 226 2.77 23.28 5.01
CA LEU A 226 3.78 23.03 3.98
C LEU A 226 3.23 23.17 2.56
N MET A 227 1.92 23.38 2.43
CA MET A 227 1.22 23.54 1.15
C MET A 227 0.14 24.61 1.26
N SER A 228 0.08 25.53 0.30
CA SER A 228 -0.97 26.55 0.22
C SER A 228 -2.33 25.93 -0.13
N GLU A 229 -3.40 26.68 0.09
CA GLU A 229 -4.75 26.29 -0.33
C GLU A 229 -4.86 26.09 -1.85
N SER A 230 -4.20 26.96 -2.63
CA SER A 230 -4.13 26.83 -4.10
C SER A 230 -3.39 25.57 -4.56
N ALA A 231 -2.31 25.20 -3.87
CA ALA A 231 -1.55 24.00 -4.16
C ALA A 231 -2.33 22.73 -3.75
N LEU A 232 -3.07 22.78 -2.63
CA LEU A 232 -3.99 21.71 -2.26
C LEU A 232 -5.07 21.50 -3.33
N ALA A 233 -5.74 22.57 -3.76
CA ALA A 233 -6.77 22.51 -4.79
C ALA A 233 -6.22 21.92 -6.10
N SER A 234 -5.04 22.36 -6.54
CA SER A 234 -4.37 21.82 -7.73
C SER A 234 -4.03 20.32 -7.57
N GLY A 235 -3.58 19.91 -6.38
CA GLY A 235 -3.31 18.51 -6.07
C GLY A 235 -4.58 17.63 -6.06
N GLU A 236 -5.69 18.14 -5.52
CA GLU A 236 -6.99 17.45 -5.57
C GLU A 236 -7.54 17.35 -7.01
N ASP A 237 -7.26 18.33 -7.88
CA ASP A 237 -7.62 18.25 -9.30
C ASP A 237 -6.76 17.21 -10.06
N LEU A 238 -5.48 17.06 -9.69
CA LEU A 238 -4.63 15.97 -10.20
C LEU A 238 -5.20 14.61 -9.80
N VAL A 239 -5.64 14.44 -8.55
CA VAL A 239 -6.29 13.22 -8.06
C VAL A 239 -7.50 12.84 -8.93
N ARG A 240 -8.37 13.80 -9.25
CA ARG A 240 -9.53 13.56 -10.14
C ARG A 240 -9.11 13.17 -11.56
N THR A 241 -7.98 13.70 -12.03
CA THR A 241 -7.49 13.44 -13.38
C THR A 241 -6.90 12.04 -13.50
N ILE A 242 -6.15 11.59 -12.48
CA ILE A 242 -5.51 10.25 -12.49
C ILE A 242 -6.49 9.13 -12.12
N PHE A 243 -7.60 9.44 -11.46
CA PHE A 243 -8.63 8.46 -11.08
C PHE A 243 -10.05 9.03 -11.28
N PRO A 244 -10.53 9.09 -12.54
CA PRO A 244 -11.74 9.83 -12.92
C PRO A 244 -13.06 9.16 -12.51
N ASP A 245 -13.06 7.86 -12.18
CA ASP A 245 -14.27 7.10 -11.84
C ASP A 245 -14.87 7.45 -10.47
N ASP A 246 -14.22 8.36 -9.75
CA ASP A 246 -14.57 8.74 -8.40
C ASP A 246 -14.88 10.25 -8.31
N ASN A 247 -16.17 10.58 -8.32
CA ASN A 247 -16.71 11.91 -7.91
C ASN A 247 -16.44 12.25 -6.42
N CYS A 248 -15.51 11.51 -5.80
CA CYS A 248 -15.27 11.34 -4.40
C CYS A 248 -14.69 12.59 -3.72
N TYR A 249 -14.04 13.46 -4.48
CA TYR A 249 -13.40 14.66 -3.95
C TYR A 249 -14.16 15.94 -4.27
N ALA A 250 -15.42 15.86 -4.75
CA ALA A 250 -16.27 17.04 -4.93
C ALA A 250 -16.31 17.87 -3.65
N ARG A 251 -16.01 19.18 -3.76
CA ARG A 251 -15.99 20.12 -2.64
C ARG A 251 -17.26 19.92 -1.82
N SER A 252 -17.13 19.55 -0.55
CA SER A 252 -18.16 19.89 0.43
C SER A 252 -18.15 21.42 0.54
N GLN A 253 -18.90 22.08 -0.33
CA GLN A 253 -19.30 23.46 -0.07
C GLN A 253 -20.33 23.40 1.05
N SER A 254 -19.88 23.75 2.25
CA SER A 254 -20.74 24.23 3.34
C SER A 254 -20.13 25.50 3.90
#